data_AF-A0A914WAQ3-F1
#
_entry.id   AF-A0A914WAQ3-F1
#
_cell.length_a   1.000
_cell.length_b   1.000
_cell.length_c   1.000
_cell.angle_alpha   90.00
_cell.angle_beta   90.00
_cell.angle_gamma   90.00
#
_symmetry.space_group_name_H-M   'P 1'
#
loop_
_entity.id
_entity.type
_entity.pdbx_description
1 polymer ?
#
loop_
_entity_poly.entity_id
_entity_poly.type
_entity_poly.pdbx_seq_one_letter_code
_entity_poly.pdbx_strand_id
1 'polypeptide(L)'
;MEKVDVDDDYVQKLESKLSSVKRSGEGREPNAKQIIQDVADLRKFQIASLLDSNSTTQIEPVESEVLSYNYLERKIAPQKVALTKEELALLVDNDSLASKTAAECTDQSKEV
;
A
#
# COMPACT_ATOMS: atom_id res chain seq x y z
N MET A 1 26.37 -21.11 25.00
CA MET A 1 25.23 -21.34 24.10
C MET A 1 24.02 -21.49 24.99
N GLU A 2 23.33 -20.38 25.22
CA GLU A 2 22.14 -20.31 26.08
C GLU A 2 21.03 -21.09 25.37
N LYS A 3 20.53 -22.15 26.02
CA LYS A 3 19.40 -22.91 25.50
C LYS A 3 18.18 -22.01 25.68
N VAL A 4 17.64 -21.51 24.57
CA VAL A 4 16.35 -20.83 24.59
C VAL A 4 15.32 -21.91 24.88
N ASP A 5 14.88 -21.97 26.13
CA ASP A 5 13.76 -22.80 26.54
C ASP A 5 12.52 -22.24 25.83
N VAL A 6 12.16 -22.86 24.72
CA VAL A 6 10.94 -22.54 24.00
C VAL A 6 9.80 -23.15 24.80
N ASP A 7 8.91 -22.29 25.29
CA ASP A 7 7.71 -22.69 26.00
C ASP A 7 6.78 -23.46 25.04
N ASP A 8 6.73 -24.78 25.20
CA ASP A 8 5.94 -25.69 24.37
C ASP A 8 4.44 -25.33 24.39
N ASP A 9 3.92 -24.82 25.52
CA ASP A 9 2.53 -24.38 25.63
C ASP A 9 2.28 -23.13 24.79
N TYR A 10 3.27 -22.25 24.67
CA TYR A 10 3.20 -21.07 23.83
C TYR A 10 3.22 -21.44 22.34
N VAL A 11 4.07 -22.40 21.96
CA VAL A 11 4.11 -22.93 20.58
C VAL A 11 2.77 -23.57 20.21
N GLN A 12 2.20 -24.38 21.10
CA GLN A 12 0.91 -25.04 20.86
C GLN A 12 -0.25 -24.04 20.72
N LYS A 13 -0.23 -22.94 21.47
CA LYS A 13 -1.19 -21.82 21.32
C LYS A 13 -1.03 -21.12 19.96
N LEU A 14 0.19 -20.91 19.50
CA LEU A 14 0.47 -20.31 18.19
C LEU A 14 -0.01 -21.23 17.05
N GLU A 15 0.24 -22.53 17.12
CA GLU A 15 -0.24 -23.50 16.13
C GLU A 15 -1.76 -23.61 16.11
N SER A 16 -2.40 -23.59 17.29
CA SER A 16 -3.86 -23.56 17.40
C SER A 16 -4.45 -22.30 16.77
N LYS A 17 -3.84 -21.14 17.01
CA LYS A 17 -4.25 -19.87 16.41
C LYS A 17 -4.04 -19.86 14.89
N LEU A 18 -2.91 -20.38 14.42
CA LEU A 18 -2.60 -20.51 12.99
C LEU A 18 -3.58 -21.44 12.29
N SER A 19 -3.93 -22.57 12.90
CA SER A 19 -4.91 -23.52 12.34
C SER A 19 -6.33 -22.95 12.31
N SER A 20 -6.69 -22.06 13.25
CA SER A 20 -7.97 -21.35 13.23
C SER A 20 -8.02 -20.32 12.10
N VAL A 21 -6.94 -19.58 11.86
CA VAL A 21 -6.84 -18.63 10.75
C VAL A 21 -6.83 -19.35 9.40
N LYS A 22 -6.10 -20.46 9.28
CA LYS A 22 -6.13 -21.31 8.09
C LYS A 22 -7.52 -21.86 7.83
N ARG A 23 -8.22 -22.38 8.86
CA ARG A 23 -9.62 -22.85 8.75
C ARG A 23 -10.62 -21.75 8.42
N SER A 24 -10.37 -20.51 8.86
CA SER A 24 -11.16 -19.35 8.45
C SER A 24 -10.95 -18.97 6.97
N GLY A 25 -9.88 -19.47 6.32
CA GLY A 25 -9.58 -19.32 4.90
C GLY A 25 -9.70 -20.61 4.07
N GLU A 26 -9.84 -21.77 4.69
CA GLU A 26 -10.00 -23.09 4.05
C GLU A 26 -11.43 -23.20 3.51
N GLY A 27 -11.59 -22.76 2.26
CA GLY A 27 -12.86 -22.80 1.54
C GLY A 27 -13.04 -21.74 0.47
N ARG A 28 -12.15 -20.73 0.41
CA ARG A 28 -12.10 -19.80 -0.72
C ARG A 28 -10.66 -19.54 -1.12
N GLU A 29 -10.04 -20.53 -1.77
CA GLU A 29 -9.08 -20.13 -2.79
C GLU A 29 -9.83 -19.15 -3.72
N PRO A 30 -9.27 -17.95 -3.98
CA PRO A 30 -9.97 -16.96 -4.77
C PRO A 30 -10.17 -17.54 -6.17
N ASN A 31 -11.41 -17.96 -6.45
CA ASN A 31 -11.78 -18.53 -7.73
C ASN A 31 -11.55 -17.45 -8.79
N ALA A 32 -10.75 -17.73 -9.81
CA ALA A 32 -10.46 -16.76 -10.87
C ALA A 32 -11.74 -16.16 -11.48
N LYS A 33 -12.83 -16.94 -11.57
CA LYS A 33 -14.13 -16.44 -12.02
C LYS A 33 -14.75 -15.44 -11.03
N GLN A 34 -14.61 -15.70 -9.74
CA GLN A 34 -15.08 -14.79 -8.68
C GLN A 34 -14.29 -13.48 -8.72
N ILE A 35 -12.97 -13.52 -8.87
CA ILE A 35 -12.14 -12.30 -8.98
C ILE A 35 -12.55 -11.48 -10.20
N ILE A 36 -12.74 -12.12 -11.36
CA ILE A 36 -13.17 -11.42 -12.58
C ILE A 36 -14.54 -10.77 -12.38
N GLN A 37 -15.45 -11.46 -11.70
CA GLN A 37 -16.78 -10.95 -11.38
C GLN A 37 -16.69 -9.77 -10.39
N ASP A 38 -15.90 -9.88 -9.33
CA ASP A 38 -15.71 -8.83 -8.33
C ASP A 38 -15.12 -7.56 -8.97
N VAL A 39 -14.18 -7.71 -9.91
CA VAL A 39 -13.61 -6.60 -10.70
C VAL A 39 -14.66 -5.96 -11.61
N ALA A 40 -15.49 -6.77 -12.28
CA ALA A 40 -16.56 -6.26 -13.13
C ALA A 40 -17.62 -5.50 -12.34
N ASP A 41 -17.96 -5.99 -11.14
CA ASP A 41 -18.97 -5.38 -10.27
C ASP A 41 -18.43 -4.10 -9.61
N LEU A 42 -17.16 -4.08 -9.21
CA LEU A 42 -16.49 -2.86 -8.73
C LEU A 42 -16.49 -1.76 -9.79
N ARG A 43 -16.19 -2.12 -11.06
CA ARG A 43 -16.22 -1.16 -12.17
C ARG A 43 -17.61 -0.60 -12.41
N LYS A 44 -18.65 -1.44 -12.39
CA LYS A 44 -20.05 -0.99 -12.51
C LYS A 44 -20.43 -0.06 -11.38
N PHE A 45 -20.05 -0.40 -10.14
CA PHE A 45 -20.31 0.42 -8.96
C PHE A 45 -19.64 1.79 -9.06
N GLN A 46 -18.37 1.85 -9.47
CA GLN A 46 -17.66 3.12 -9.67
C GLN A 46 -18.32 3.99 -10.75
N ILE A 47 -18.71 3.38 -11.87
CA ILE A 47 -19.42 4.11 -12.93
C ILE A 47 -20.76 4.64 -12.42
N ALA A 48 -21.54 3.82 -11.72
CA ALA A 48 -22.81 4.24 -11.11
C ALA A 48 -22.58 5.37 -10.10
N SER A 49 -21.58 5.25 -9.23
CA SER A 49 -21.19 6.30 -8.28
C SER A 49 -20.81 7.61 -8.97
N LEU A 50 -20.12 7.54 -10.11
CA LEU A 50 -19.75 8.73 -10.89
C LEU A 50 -20.97 9.36 -11.59
N LEU A 51 -21.90 8.56 -12.10
CA LEU A 51 -23.15 9.06 -12.70
C LEU A 51 -24.11 9.65 -11.66
N ASP A 52 -24.22 9.01 -10.49
CA ASP A 52 -25.04 9.48 -9.37
C ASP A 52 -24.42 10.70 -8.67
N SER A 53 -23.10 10.91 -8.82
CA SER A 53 -22.38 12.07 -8.29
C SER A 53 -22.65 13.41 -9.01
N ASN A 54 -23.75 13.51 -9.76
CA ASN A 54 -24.35 14.82 -10.11
C ASN A 54 -24.89 15.60 -8.88
N SER A 55 -24.67 15.10 -7.67
CA SER A 55 -24.93 15.78 -6.40
C SER A 55 -23.64 15.93 -5.60
N THR A 56 -23.00 17.09 -5.72
CA THR A 56 -22.02 17.64 -4.77
C THR A 56 -20.81 16.75 -4.50
N THR A 57 -19.73 17.02 -5.22
CA THR A 57 -18.36 16.74 -4.77
C THR A 57 -18.15 17.36 -3.39
N GLN A 58 -18.39 16.59 -2.32
CA GLN A 58 -17.72 16.85 -1.06
C GLN A 58 -16.25 16.50 -1.29
N ILE A 59 -15.50 17.52 -1.69
CA ILE A 59 -14.06 17.52 -1.60
C ILE A 59 -13.77 17.52 -0.10
N GLU A 60 -13.73 16.32 0.49
CA GLU A 60 -13.04 16.10 1.76
C GLU A 60 -11.63 16.68 1.57
N PRO A 61 -11.16 17.56 2.47
CA PRO A 61 -9.82 18.12 2.35
C PRO A 61 -8.83 16.96 2.36
N VAL A 62 -8.14 16.76 1.24
CA VAL A 62 -7.08 15.75 1.03
C VAL A 62 -5.96 15.85 2.08
N GLU A 63 -5.93 16.93 2.84
CA GLU A 63 -4.98 17.32 3.87
C GLU A 63 -4.90 16.35 5.07
N SER A 64 -5.90 15.48 5.31
CA SER A 64 -5.96 14.67 6.55
C SER A 64 -5.87 13.15 6.38
N GLU A 65 -5.68 12.62 5.16
CA GLU A 65 -5.63 11.17 4.99
C GLU A 65 -4.25 10.61 5.35
N VAL A 66 -4.19 9.96 6.52
CA VAL A 66 -2.98 9.31 7.04
C VAL A 66 -2.66 8.07 6.21
N LEU A 67 -1.43 8.02 5.69
CA LEU A 67 -0.95 6.91 4.90
C LEU A 67 -0.28 5.86 5.80
N SER A 68 -0.60 4.58 5.58
CA SER A 68 0.00 3.47 6.32
C SER A 68 1.08 2.78 5.50
N TYR A 69 2.31 2.74 6.04
CA TYR A 69 3.45 2.03 5.43
C TYR A 69 3.88 0.85 6.28
N ASN A 70 4.53 -0.15 5.66
CA ASN A 70 5.04 -1.29 6.41
C ASN A 70 6.23 -0.86 7.32
N TYR A 71 6.50 -1.64 8.37
CA TYR A 71 7.56 -1.30 9.34
C TYR A 71 8.97 -1.33 8.71
N LEU A 72 9.24 -2.28 7.82
CA LEU A 72 10.55 -2.44 7.19
C LEU A 72 10.88 -1.25 6.28
N GLU A 73 9.90 -0.77 5.53
CA GLU A 73 10.00 0.37 4.62
C GLU A 73 10.33 1.65 5.38
N ARG A 74 9.61 1.89 6.49
CA ARG A 74 9.92 2.99 7.43
C ARG A 74 11.31 2.90 8.03
N LYS A 75 11.85 1.70 8.21
CA LYS A 75 13.17 1.48 8.82
C LYS A 75 14.31 1.60 7.81
N ILE A 76 14.11 1.10 6.59
CA ILE A 76 15.15 0.99 5.56
C ILE A 76 15.24 2.27 4.73
N ALA A 77 14.11 2.92 4.45
CA ALA A 77 14.05 4.12 3.61
C ALA A 77 13.05 5.15 4.17
N PRO A 78 13.29 5.69 5.38
CA PRO A 78 12.39 6.68 6.00
C PRO A 78 12.17 7.92 5.12
N GLN A 79 13.16 8.32 4.33
CA GLN A 79 13.08 9.45 3.41
C GLN A 79 12.13 9.24 2.22
N LYS A 80 11.67 8.00 1.99
CA LYS A 80 10.71 7.66 0.92
C LYS A 80 9.27 7.52 1.44
N VAL A 81 9.06 7.72 2.73
CA VAL A 81 7.77 7.49 3.39
C VAL A 81 7.13 8.82 3.72
N ALA A 82 5.87 8.99 3.31
CA ALA A 82 5.01 10.09 3.71
C ALA A 82 4.12 9.68 4.90
N LEU A 83 3.71 10.62 5.73
CA LEU A 83 2.69 10.40 6.76
C LEU A 83 1.29 10.79 6.25
N THR A 84 1.23 11.77 5.33
CA THR A 84 -0.01 12.27 4.71
C THR A 84 0.06 12.24 3.19
N LYS A 85 -1.09 12.35 2.53
CA LYS A 85 -1.15 12.49 1.05
C LYS A 85 -0.44 13.74 0.54
N GLU A 86 -0.45 14.82 1.29
CA GLU A 86 0.25 16.06 0.94
C GLU A 86 1.76 15.86 0.93
N GLU A 87 2.30 15.22 1.98
CA GLU A 87 3.73 14.88 2.04
C GLU A 87 4.14 13.95 0.90
N LEU A 88 3.26 13.02 0.50
CA LEU A 88 3.49 12.15 -0.64
C LEU A 88 3.56 12.94 -1.95
N ALA A 89 2.67 13.91 -2.16
CA ALA A 89 2.70 14.76 -3.35
C ALA A 89 4.01 15.55 -3.43
N LEU A 90 4.47 16.12 -2.31
CA LEU A 90 5.74 16.84 -2.24
C LEU A 90 6.95 15.94 -2.53
N LEU A 91 6.94 14.69 -2.05
CA LEU A 91 7.97 13.70 -2.37
C LEU A 91 8.04 13.40 -3.86
N VAL A 92 6.89 13.21 -4.51
CA VAL A 92 6.79 12.96 -5.95
C VAL A 92 7.29 14.15 -6.77
N ASP A 93 6.94 15.36 -6.37
CA ASP A 93 7.40 16.58 -7.04
C ASP A 93 8.91 16.75 -6.91
N ASN A 94 9.48 16.48 -5.73
CA ASN A 94 10.92 16.49 -5.51
C ASN A 94 11.64 15.44 -6.37
N ASP A 95 11.12 14.22 -6.46
CA ASP A 95 11.69 13.17 -7.32
C ASP A 95 11.65 13.58 -8.80
N SER A 96 10.55 14.20 -9.24
CA SER A 96 10.40 14.74 -10.59
C SER A 96 11.45 15.82 -10.88
N LEU A 97 11.65 16.78 -9.96
CA LEU A 97 12.67 17.82 -10.08
C LEU A 97 14.10 17.23 -10.07
N ALA A 98 14.37 16.27 -9.20
CA ALA A 98 15.67 15.60 -9.13
C ALA A 98 15.98 14.85 -10.44
N SER A 99 14.97 14.20 -11.05
CA SER A 99 15.14 13.50 -12.33
C SER A 99 15.46 14.46 -13.48
N LYS A 100 14.81 15.62 -13.53
CA LYS A 100 15.02 16.65 -14.55
C LYS A 100 16.40 17.28 -14.43
N THR A 101 16.78 17.67 -13.21
CA THR A 101 18.11 18.25 -12.94
C THR A 101 19.24 17.26 -13.19
N ALA A 102 19.04 15.98 -12.89
CA ALA A 102 20.00 14.93 -13.23
C ALA A 102 20.15 14.75 -14.75
N ALA A 103 19.06 14.79 -15.51
CA ALA A 103 19.09 14.71 -16.97
C ALA A 103 19.87 15.91 -17.58
N GLU A 104 19.60 17.12 -17.10
CA GLU A 104 20.28 18.34 -17.55
C GLU A 104 21.80 18.34 -17.25
N CYS A 105 22.23 17.77 -16.11
CA CYS A 105 23.66 17.62 -15.80
C CYS A 105 24.38 16.60 -16.71
N THR A 106 23.67 15.56 -17.17
CA THR A 106 24.26 14.56 -18.08
C THR A 106 24.42 15.05 -19.52
N ASP A 107 23.61 16.02 -19.95
CA ASP A 107 23.73 16.61 -21.29
C ASP A 107 24.84 17.67 -21.37
N GLN A 108 25.06 18.47 -20.31
CA GLN A 108 26.18 19.42 -20.26
C GLN A 108 27.56 18.74 -20.22
N SER A 109 27.63 17.47 -19.81
CA SER A 109 28.88 16.70 -19.77
C SER A 109 29.27 16.09 -21.13
N LYS A 110 28.44 16.23 -22.17
CA LYS A 110 28.70 15.73 -23.53
C LYS A 110 29.10 16.82 -24.54
N GLU A 111 29.09 18.08 -24.12
CA GLU A 111 29.41 19.25 -24.94
C GLU A 111 30.85 19.80 -24.73
N VAL A 112 31.73 19.02 -24.10
CA VAL A 112 33.18 19.31 -23.97
C VAL A 112 34.02 18.25 -24.67
#